data_AF-A0A965BBT9-F1
#
_entry.id   AF-A0A965BBT9-F1
#
_cell.length_a   1.000
_cell.length_b   1.000
_cell.length_c   1.000
_cell.angle_alpha   90.00
_cell.angle_beta   90.00
_cell.angle_gamma   90.00
#
_symmetry.space_group_name_H-M   'P 1'
#
loop_
_entity.id
_entity.type
_entity.pdbx_description
1 polymer ?
#
loop_
_entity_poly.entity_id
_entity_poly.type
_entity_poly.pdbx_seq_one_letter_code
_entity_poly.pdbx_strand_id
1 'polypeptide(L)'
;MDLRRGWDRDLEADLTRLRSVFGIDVIVSLMEPWEYDHLAITDLATRSEALGMAVILFPIKDRNAPGTGTEDAFIKLIRDIIALASAGKNVLIHCRGGRG
;
A
#
# COMPACT_ATOMS: atom_id res chain seq x y z
N MET A 1 -14.03 -5.50 -20.48
CA MET A 1 -13.62 -6.51 -19.50
C MET A 1 -12.29 -7.07 -19.95
N ASP A 2 -11.20 -6.71 -19.27
CA ASP A 2 -9.87 -7.28 -19.53
C ASP A 2 -9.51 -8.19 -18.35
N LEU A 3 -9.68 -9.50 -18.57
CA LEU A 3 -9.43 -10.57 -17.60
C LEU A 3 -8.02 -11.18 -17.76
N ARG A 4 -7.04 -10.45 -18.33
CA ARG A 4 -5.72 -11.02 -18.65
C ARG A 4 -4.53 -10.09 -18.40
N ARG A 5 -4.13 -9.94 -17.14
CA ARG A 5 -2.69 -9.85 -16.77
C ARG A 5 -2.38 -10.59 -15.45
N GLY A 6 -2.65 -11.90 -15.43
CA GLY A 6 -1.70 -12.94 -15.00
C GLY A 6 -1.08 -12.96 -13.60
N TRP A 7 -1.56 -12.15 -12.64
CA TRP A 7 -1.05 -12.20 -11.27
C TRP A 7 -2.11 -12.78 -10.32
N ASP A 8 -2.23 -14.10 -10.33
CA ASP A 8 -3.07 -14.87 -9.41
C ASP A 8 -2.26 -15.16 -8.13
N ARG A 9 -2.21 -14.16 -7.25
CA ARG A 9 -1.50 -14.21 -5.97
C ARG A 9 -2.49 -14.44 -4.84
N ASP A 10 -2.07 -15.22 -3.86
CA ASP A 10 -2.79 -15.33 -2.60
C ASP A 10 -2.41 -14.16 -1.69
N LEU A 11 -3.39 -13.33 -1.35
CA LEU A 11 -3.20 -12.14 -0.51
C LEU A 11 -2.68 -12.51 0.89
N GLU A 12 -3.19 -13.57 1.51
CA GLU A 12 -2.75 -13.99 2.85
C GLU A 12 -1.32 -14.49 2.84
N ALA A 13 -0.97 -15.30 1.83
CA ALA A 13 0.39 -15.80 1.67
C ALA A 13 1.38 -14.63 1.52
N ASP A 14 0.98 -13.59 0.78
CA ASP A 14 1.82 -12.42 0.52
C ASP A 14 1.95 -11.54 1.76
N LEU A 15 0.85 -11.23 2.45
CA LEU A 15 0.88 -10.45 3.70
C LEU A 15 1.63 -11.19 4.81
N THR A 16 1.44 -12.51 4.92
CA THR A 16 2.16 -13.36 5.88
C THR A 16 3.66 -13.32 5.59
N ARG A 17 4.05 -13.39 4.31
CA ARG A 17 5.47 -13.30 3.91
C ARG A 17 6.05 -11.92 4.17
N LEU A 18 5.31 -10.84 3.87
CA LEU A 18 5.70 -9.47 4.20
C LEU A 18 5.98 -9.30 5.69
N ARG A 19 5.09 -9.83 6.54
CA ARG A 19 5.30 -9.74 7.98
C ARG A 19 6.44 -10.64 8.47
N SER A 20 6.41 -11.93 8.15
CA SER A 20 7.30 -12.93 8.78
C SER A 20 8.72 -12.96 8.21
N VAL A 21 8.91 -12.65 6.92
CA VAL A 21 10.22 -12.73 6.25
C VAL A 21 10.87 -11.36 6.15
N PHE A 22 10.10 -10.34 5.79
CA PHE A 22 10.61 -8.99 5.58
C PHE A 22 10.43 -8.08 6.79
N GLY A 23 9.69 -8.53 7.81
CA GLY A 23 9.47 -7.76 9.03
C GLY A 23 8.76 -6.45 8.78
N ILE A 24 7.89 -6.37 7.76
CA ILE A 24 7.13 -5.14 7.48
C ILE A 24 6.30 -4.76 8.70
N ASP A 25 6.35 -3.47 9.04
CA ASP A 25 5.59 -2.89 10.16
C ASP A 25 4.47 -1.96 9.65
N VAL A 26 4.68 -1.30 8.51
CA VAL A 26 3.73 -0.34 7.93
C VAL A 26 3.62 -0.53 6.42
N ILE A 27 2.40 -0.61 5.90
CA ILE A 27 2.09 -0.61 4.48
C ILE A 27 1.48 0.75 4.12
N VAL A 28 2.11 1.47 3.20
CA VAL A 28 1.57 2.67 2.58
C VAL A 28 1.06 2.29 1.19
N SER A 29 -0.25 2.38 0.99
CA SER A 29 -0.85 2.13 -0.32
C SER A 29 -1.25 3.43 -1.00
N LEU A 30 -0.79 3.57 -2.24
CA LEU A 30 -1.08 4.71 -3.10
C LEU A 30 -2.25 4.45 -4.06
N MET A 31 -2.93 3.31 -3.92
CA MET A 31 -4.00 2.89 -4.81
C MET A 31 -5.32 3.61 -4.54
N GLU A 32 -6.09 3.84 -5.60
CA GLU A 32 -7.46 4.32 -5.51
C GLU A 32 -8.40 3.22 -4.97
N PRO A 33 -9.48 3.57 -4.25
CA PRO A 33 -10.41 2.59 -3.68
C PRO A 33 -10.94 1.56 -4.69
N TRP A 34 -11.29 1.99 -5.91
CA TRP A 34 -11.83 1.11 -6.95
C TRP A 34 -10.80 0.09 -7.45
N GLU A 35 -9.50 0.34 -7.28
CA GLU A 35 -8.46 -0.61 -7.69
C GLU A 35 -8.44 -1.85 -6.78
N TYR A 36 -8.83 -1.72 -5.50
CA TYR A 36 -8.93 -2.86 -4.59
C TYR A 36 -10.06 -3.81 -5.01
N ASP A 37 -11.22 -3.27 -5.40
CA ASP A 37 -12.32 -4.05 -5.97
C ASP A 37 -11.89 -4.74 -7.26
N HIS A 38 -11.21 -3.99 -8.14
CA HIS A 38 -10.75 -4.52 -9.43
C HIS A 38 -9.75 -5.67 -9.29
N LEU A 39 -8.95 -5.67 -8.22
CA LEU A 39 -7.95 -6.70 -7.92
C LEU A 39 -8.45 -7.76 -6.94
N ALA A 40 -9.70 -7.68 -6.45
CA ALA A 40 -10.28 -8.57 -5.45
C ALA A 40 -9.47 -8.65 -4.13
N ILE A 41 -8.96 -7.50 -3.66
CA ILE A 41 -8.17 -7.36 -2.41
C ILE A 41 -8.76 -6.30 -1.47
N THR A 42 -10.08 -6.18 -1.43
CA THR A 42 -10.81 -5.16 -0.66
C THR A 42 -10.53 -5.20 0.85
N ASP A 43 -10.06 -6.34 1.34
CA ASP A 43 -9.73 -6.60 2.74
C ASP A 43 -8.23 -6.55 3.05
N LEU A 44 -7.40 -6.04 2.12
CA LEU A 44 -5.95 -5.88 2.31
C LEU A 44 -5.63 -5.15 3.62
N ALA A 45 -6.34 -4.05 3.91
CA ALA A 45 -6.10 -3.28 5.12
C ALA A 45 -6.37 -4.11 6.39
N THR A 46 -7.56 -4.69 6.48
CA THR A 46 -7.97 -5.50 7.64
C THR A 46 -7.08 -6.73 7.84
N ARG A 47 -6.70 -7.42 6.77
CA ARG A 47 -5.80 -8.59 6.85
C ARG A 47 -4.38 -8.21 7.25
N SER A 48 -3.88 -7.07 6.77
CA SER A 48 -2.57 -6.55 7.17
C SER A 48 -2.53 -6.18 8.65
N GLU A 49 -3.57 -5.51 9.14
CA GLU A 49 -3.73 -5.14 10.54
C GLU A 49 -3.84 -6.36 11.46
N ALA A 50 -4.55 -7.41 11.03
CA ALA A 50 -4.63 -8.68 11.75
C ALA A 50 -3.26 -9.38 11.90
N LEU A 51 -2.33 -9.12 10.97
CA LEU A 51 -0.94 -9.59 11.02
C LEU A 51 0.01 -8.62 11.75
N GLY A 52 -0.53 -7.54 12.33
CA GLY A 52 0.22 -6.55 13.10
C GLY A 52 0.96 -5.51 12.24
N MET A 53 0.57 -5.34 10.97
CA MET A 53 1.09 -4.30 10.10
C MET A 53 0.08 -3.14 10.03
N ALA A 54 0.52 -1.92 10.35
CA ALA A 54 -0.32 -0.75 10.18
C ALA A 54 -0.50 -0.42 8.69
N VAL A 55 -1.66 0.12 8.30
CA VAL A 55 -1.94 0.50 6.92
C VAL A 55 -2.25 1.99 6.81
N ILE A 56 -1.59 2.66 5.87
CA ILE A 56 -1.81 4.07 5.53
C ILE A 56 -2.28 4.12 4.08
N LEU A 57 -3.44 4.69 3.85
CA LEU A 57 -4.01 4.88 2.51
C LEU A 57 -3.82 6.32 2.07
N PHE A 58 -3.18 6.53 0.91
CA PHE A 58 -3.05 7.83 0.28
C PHE A 58 -3.29 7.68 -1.22
N PRO A 59 -4.56 7.71 -1.69
CA PRO A 59 -4.87 7.39 -3.08
C PRO A 59 -4.27 8.43 -4.03
N ILE A 60 -3.52 7.95 -5.03
CA ILE A 60 -3.01 8.73 -6.14
C ILE A 60 -3.59 8.14 -7.42
N LYS A 61 -4.21 8.99 -8.24
CA LYS A 61 -4.83 8.57 -9.50
C LYS A 61 -3.80 7.91 -10.42
N ASP A 62 -4.13 6.75 -11.00
CA ASP A 62 -3.18 5.99 -11.84
C ASP A 62 -2.52 6.89 -12.90
N ARG A 63 -1.17 6.82 -12.96
CA ARG A 63 -0.28 7.62 -13.82
C ARG A 63 -0.29 9.14 -13.61
N ASN A 64 -0.71 9.63 -12.44
CA ASN A 64 -0.65 11.05 -12.09
C ASN A 64 0.23 11.28 -10.85
N ALA A 65 0.58 12.54 -10.62
CA ALA A 65 1.07 13.03 -9.34
C ALA A 65 -0.07 13.06 -8.30
N PRO A 66 0.24 13.27 -7.00
CA PRO A 66 -0.77 13.58 -5.99
C PRO A 66 -1.74 14.67 -6.47
N GLY A 67 -3.01 14.53 -6.12
CA GLY A 67 -4.06 15.44 -6.58
C GLY A 67 -3.82 16.87 -6.12
N THR A 68 -4.28 17.84 -6.91
CA THR A 68 -4.29 19.25 -6.51
C THR A 68 -5.05 19.43 -5.20
N GLY A 69 -4.48 20.18 -4.26
CA GLY A 69 -5.06 20.38 -2.93
C GLY A 69 -4.72 19.28 -1.92
N THR A 70 -3.88 18.30 -2.29
CA THR A 70 -3.38 17.26 -1.37
C THR A 70 -1.91 17.45 -0.97
N GLU A 71 -1.29 18.56 -1.36
CA GLU A 71 0.14 18.80 -1.22
C GLU A 71 0.60 18.72 0.24
N ASP A 72 -0.12 19.40 1.15
CA ASP A 72 0.22 19.39 2.58
C ASP A 72 0.07 17.99 3.19
N ALA A 73 -0.97 17.25 2.80
CA ALA A 73 -1.19 15.89 3.25
C ALA A 73 -0.13 14.93 2.72
N PHE A 74 0.30 15.12 1.47
CA PHE A 74 1.37 14.33 0.85
C PHE A 74 2.73 14.62 1.50
N ILE A 75 3.05 15.90 1.74
CA ILE A 75 4.25 16.30 2.46
C ILE A 75 4.25 15.73 3.88
N LYS A 76 3.09 15.73 4.55
CA LYS A 76 2.94 15.11 5.86
C LYS A 76 3.20 13.60 5.78
N LEU A 77 2.60 12.89 4.82
CA LEU A 77 2.84 11.46 4.61
C LEU A 77 4.33 11.16 4.44
N ILE A 78 5.04 11.93 3.61
CA ILE A 78 6.48 11.77 3.41
C ILE A 78 7.24 11.94 4.74
N ARG A 79 6.92 12.97 5.52
CA ARG A 79 7.54 13.20 6.85
C ARG A 79 7.25 12.04 7.81
N ASP A 80 6.02 11.53 7.83
CA ASP A 80 5.64 10.40 8.67
C ASP A 80 6.41 9.12 8.27
N ILE A 81 6.55 8.84 6.97
CA ILE A 81 7.33 7.71 6.45
C ILE A 81 8.80 7.82 6.87
N ILE A 82 9.41 9.01 6.71
CA ILE A 82 10.79 9.25 7.10
C ILE A 82 10.97 9.04 8.61
N ALA A 83 10.03 9.53 9.43
CA ALA A 83 10.07 9.36 10.88
C ALA A 83 9.97 7.88 11.28
N LEU A 84 9.05 7.12 10.66
CA LEU A 84 8.90 5.68 10.89
C LEU A 84 10.18 4.92 10.53
N ALA A 85 10.74 5.16 9.34
CA ALA A 85 11.97 4.53 8.90
C ALA A 85 13.16 4.90 9.81
N SER A 86 13.25 6.17 10.22
CA SER A 86 14.30 6.64 11.15
C SER A 86 14.19 6.01 12.54
N ALA A 87 12.98 5.59 12.94
CA ALA A 87 12.73 4.84 14.17
C ALA A 87 12.97 3.33 14.02
N GLY A 88 13.51 2.88 12.89
CA GLY A 88 13.83 1.48 12.61
C GLY A 88 12.63 0.63 12.16
N LYS A 89 11.52 1.25 11.74
CA LYS A 89 10.36 0.53 11.18
C LYS A 89 10.59 0.19 9.71
N ASN A 90 10.18 -1.01 9.32
CA ASN A 90 10.17 -1.41 7.92
C ASN A 90 8.87 -0.93 7.26
N VAL A 91 8.98 0.07 6.39
CA VAL A 91 7.85 0.67 5.67
C VAL A 91 7.82 0.17 4.23
N LEU A 92 6.75 -0.53 3.84
CA LEU A 92 6.46 -0.93 2.47
C LEU A 92 5.61 0.16 1.81
N ILE A 93 6.00 0.64 0.64
CA ILE A 93 5.19 1.58 -0.16
C ILE A 93 4.86 0.91 -1.48
N HIS A 94 3.59 0.95 -1.89
CA HIS A 94 3.18 0.39 -3.17
C HIS A 94 2.06 1.18 -3.86
N CYS A 95 1.99 1.04 -5.19
CA CYS A 95 0.79 1.29 -5.97
C CYS A 95 0.30 -0.04 -6.57
N ARG A 96 -0.50 -0.02 -7.63
CA ARG A 96 -0.90 -1.24 -8.32
C ARG A 96 0.26 -1.96 -9.03
N GLY A 97 1.16 -1.20 -9.65
CA GLY A 97 2.20 -1.77 -10.53
C GLY A 97 3.64 -1.58 -10.05
N GLY A 98 3.89 -0.74 -9.04
CA GLY A 98 5.24 -0.39 -8.58
C GLY A 98 6.10 0.34 -9.64
N ARG A 99 5.49 1.19 -10.47
CA ARG A 99 6.14 1.86 -11.62
C ARG A 99 5.90 3.36 -11.71
N GLY A 100 5.26 3.94 -10.71
CA GLY A 100 4.94 5.36 -10.63
C GLY A 100 5.96 6.12 -9.81
#